data_AF-A0A9W8K1E3-F1
#
_entry.id   AF-A0A9W8K1E3-F1
#
_cell.length_a   1.000
_cell.length_b   1.000
_cell.length_c   1.000
_cell.angle_alpha   90.00
_cell.angle_beta   90.00
_cell.angle_gamma   90.00
#
_symmetry.space_group_name_H-M   'P 1'
#
loop_
_entity.id
_entity.type
_entity.pdbx_description
1 polymer ?
#
loop_
_entity_poly.entity_id
_entity_poly.type
_entity_poly.pdbx_seq_one_letter_code
_entity_poly.pdbx_strand_id
1 'polypeptide(L)'
;MATNQTAQQTAQQKEMARKLEEYIEKIHYSDRYSDDEYEYRHVILPKQLLKMIPKEYFSPEDTGVLRLLTETEWRGIGITQSLGWEHYEVHAPEPHVLLFRRPKDYVAPTQPANRFKDTRRK
;
A
#
# COMPACT_ATOMS: atom_id res chain seq x y z
N MET A 1 17.06 -34.75 -12.25
CA MET A 1 15.64 -34.55 -11.85
C MET A 1 15.35 -33.17 -11.23
N ALA A 2 16.33 -32.25 -11.10
CA ALA A 2 16.12 -30.94 -10.47
C ALA A 2 15.54 -29.83 -11.39
N THR A 3 15.60 -30.02 -12.71
CA THR A 3 15.24 -28.98 -13.71
C THR A 3 13.72 -28.75 -13.84
N ASN A 4 12.89 -29.77 -13.64
CA ASN A 4 11.44 -29.63 -13.77
C ASN A 4 10.79 -28.91 -12.58
N GLN A 5 11.35 -29.01 -11.38
CA GLN A 5 10.79 -28.35 -10.19
C GLN A 5 11.02 -26.83 -10.22
N THR A 6 12.19 -26.38 -10.65
CA THR A 6 12.49 -24.94 -10.76
C THR A 6 11.60 -24.26 -11.81
N ALA A 7 11.42 -24.88 -12.98
CA ALA A 7 10.57 -24.34 -14.04
C ALA A 7 9.08 -24.24 -13.61
N GLN A 8 8.58 -25.24 -12.87
CA GLN A 8 7.21 -25.22 -12.33
C GLN A 8 7.04 -24.14 -11.26
N GLN A 9 8.03 -23.95 -10.37
CA GLN A 9 8.01 -22.88 -9.37
C GLN A 9 8.02 -21.49 -10.01
N THR A 10 8.86 -21.25 -11.02
CA THR A 10 8.92 -19.96 -11.71
C THR A 10 7.59 -19.64 -12.42
N ALA A 11 6.95 -20.63 -13.03
CA ALA A 11 5.65 -20.45 -13.67
C ALA A 11 4.55 -20.10 -12.66
N GLN A 12 4.50 -20.79 -11.51
CA GLN A 12 3.55 -20.49 -10.43
C GLN A 12 3.78 -19.09 -9.85
N GLN A 13 5.04 -18.70 -9.64
CA GLN A 13 5.39 -17.39 -9.11
C GLN A 13 4.98 -16.26 -10.07
N LYS A 14 5.16 -16.48 -11.38
CA LYS A 14 4.72 -15.55 -12.42
C LYS A 14 3.19 -15.42 -12.47
N GLU A 15 2.46 -16.52 -12.33
CA GLU A 15 1.00 -16.49 -12.28
C GLU A 15 0.49 -15.79 -11.01
N MET A 16 1.12 -16.03 -9.86
CA MET A 16 0.81 -15.36 -8.61
C MET A 16 1.05 -13.85 -8.71
N ALA A 17 2.18 -13.43 -9.29
CA ALA A 17 2.47 -12.01 -9.55
C ALA A 17 1.42 -11.36 -10.43
N ARG A 18 0.98 -12.03 -11.52
CA ARG A 18 -0.09 -11.52 -12.39
C ARG A 18 -1.41 -11.35 -11.65
N LYS A 19 -1.79 -12.32 -10.81
CA LYS A 19 -3.01 -12.21 -9.98
C LYS A 19 -2.89 -11.09 -8.96
N LEU A 20 -1.71 -10.90 -8.38
CA LEU A 20 -1.44 -9.82 -7.44
C LEU A 20 -1.65 -8.45 -8.11
N GLU A 21 -1.08 -8.24 -9.31
CA GLU A 21 -1.28 -7.03 -10.11
C GLU A 21 -2.76 -6.80 -10.41
N GLU A 22 -3.49 -7.83 -10.86
CA GLU A 22 -4.94 -7.74 -11.12
C GLU A 22 -5.74 -7.33 -9.87
N TYR A 23 -5.35 -7.80 -8.68
CA TYR A 23 -6.00 -7.38 -7.45
C TYR A 23 -5.60 -5.98 -7.00
N ILE A 24 -4.36 -5.55 -7.25
CA ILE A 24 -3.92 -4.18 -6.97
C ILE A 24 -4.75 -3.17 -7.80
N GLU A 25 -5.02 -3.47 -9.06
CA GLU A 25 -5.86 -2.63 -9.92
C GLU A 25 -7.31 -2.52 -9.43
N LYS A 26 -7.77 -3.49 -8.64
CA LYS A 26 -9.13 -3.53 -8.06
C LYS A 26 -9.22 -2.85 -6.68
N ILE A 27 -8.14 -2.26 -6.19
CA ILE A 27 -8.18 -1.46 -4.95
C ILE A 27 -9.09 -0.25 -5.16
N HIS A 28 -10.07 -0.09 -4.28
CA HIS A 28 -11.01 1.03 -4.34
C HIS A 28 -10.61 2.13 -3.36
N TYR A 29 -10.66 3.38 -3.84
CA TYR A 29 -10.33 4.57 -3.05
C TYR A 29 -11.58 5.42 -2.90
N SER A 30 -11.97 5.75 -1.67
CA SER A 30 -13.12 6.63 -1.45
C SER A 30 -12.83 8.07 -1.86
N ASP A 31 -13.90 8.86 -1.97
CA ASP A 31 -13.79 10.30 -1.95
C ASP A 31 -13.15 10.78 -0.65
N ARG A 32 -12.54 11.96 -0.70
CA ARG A 32 -11.91 12.61 0.47
C ARG A 32 -12.98 13.40 1.21
N TYR A 33 -12.97 13.29 2.53
CA TYR A 33 -13.80 14.08 3.43
C TYR A 33 -12.91 14.71 4.50
N SER A 34 -13.37 15.75 5.18
CA SER A 34 -12.50 16.50 6.07
C SER A 34 -13.24 17.10 7.25
N ASP A 35 -12.58 17.18 8.39
CA ASP A 35 -13.00 18.03 9.53
C ASP A 35 -12.11 19.28 9.59
N ASP A 36 -12.02 19.95 10.73
CA ASP A 36 -11.22 21.18 10.87
C ASP A 36 -9.70 20.94 10.82
N GLU A 37 -9.22 19.75 11.19
CA GLU A 37 -7.80 19.45 11.37
C GLU A 37 -7.24 18.51 10.29
N TYR A 38 -8.03 17.52 9.85
CA TYR A 38 -7.60 16.44 8.99
C TYR A 38 -8.48 16.27 7.74
N GLU A 39 -7.85 15.73 6.71
CA GLU A 39 -8.49 15.12 5.55
C GLU A 39 -8.44 13.59 5.71
N TYR A 40 -9.53 12.92 5.35
CA TYR A 40 -9.73 11.50 5.54
C TYR A 40 -10.12 10.83 4.21
N ARG A 41 -9.82 9.54 4.13
CA ARG A 41 -10.23 8.64 3.06
C ARG A 41 -10.17 7.21 3.58
N HIS A 42 -11.02 6.33 3.06
CA HIS A 42 -10.85 4.90 3.25
C HIS A 42 -10.44 4.21 1.94
N VAL A 43 -9.64 3.16 2.08
CA VAL A 43 -9.22 2.30 0.97
C VAL A 43 -9.77 0.91 1.21
N ILE A 44 -10.43 0.35 0.21
CA ILE A 44 -11.04 -0.98 0.28
C ILE A 44 -10.20 -1.92 -0.58
N LEU A 45 -9.59 -2.91 0.08
CA LEU A 45 -8.82 -3.96 -0.57
C LEU A 45 -9.76 -5.07 -1.07
N PRO A 46 -9.49 -5.67 -2.24
CA PRO A 46 -10.12 -6.92 -2.61
C PRO A 46 -9.82 -8.00 -1.57
N LYS A 47 -10.84 -8.79 -1.20
CA LYS A 47 -10.69 -9.86 -0.19
C LYS A 47 -9.61 -10.88 -0.55
N GLN A 48 -9.35 -11.07 -1.85
CA GLN A 48 -8.30 -11.94 -2.36
C GLN A 48 -6.91 -11.36 -2.10
N LEU A 49 -6.75 -10.04 -2.26
CA LEU A 49 -5.51 -9.34 -1.94
C LEU A 49 -5.21 -9.42 -0.45
N LEU A 50 -6.21 -9.20 0.41
CA LEU A 50 -6.05 -9.30 1.87
C LEU A 50 -5.47 -10.66 2.29
N LYS A 51 -5.91 -11.77 1.67
CA LYS A 51 -5.39 -13.11 1.96
C LYS A 51 -3.93 -13.35 1.51
N MET A 52 -3.41 -12.52 0.62
CA MET A 52 -2.04 -12.61 0.12
C MET A 52 -1.05 -11.76 0.93
N ILE A 53 -1.54 -10.89 1.81
CA ILE A 53 -0.70 -10.03 2.65
C ILE A 53 0.07 -10.89 3.68
N PRO A 54 1.36 -10.60 3.94
CA PRO A 54 2.14 -11.28 4.96
C PRO A 54 1.47 -11.23 6.34
N LYS A 55 1.53 -12.35 7.08
CA LYS A 55 0.91 -12.46 8.42
C LYS A 55 1.45 -11.44 9.44
N GLU A 56 2.67 -10.96 9.25
CA GLU A 56 3.32 -9.92 10.07
C GLU A 56 2.64 -8.54 9.99
N TYR A 57 1.77 -8.32 8.99
CA TYR A 57 0.99 -7.10 8.84
C TYR A 57 -0.38 -7.22 9.51
N PHE A 58 -0.72 -8.39 10.04
CA PHE A 58 -1.93 -8.61 10.83
C PHE A 58 -1.65 -8.36 12.31
N SER A 59 -2.68 -7.92 13.03
CA SER A 59 -2.61 -7.77 14.49
C SER A 59 -2.32 -9.12 15.16
N PRO A 60 -1.45 -9.18 16.18
CA PRO A 60 -1.15 -10.41 16.90
C PRO A 60 -2.35 -10.97 17.69
N GLU A 61 -3.40 -10.17 17.91
CA GLU A 61 -4.57 -10.55 18.71
C GLU A 61 -5.61 -11.41 17.96
N ASP A 62 -5.20 -12.12 16.90
CA ASP A 62 -6.01 -13.07 16.09
C ASP A 62 -7.39 -12.54 15.64
N THR A 63 -7.51 -11.23 15.46
CA THR A 63 -8.76 -10.56 15.04
C THR A 63 -8.97 -10.60 13.52
N GLY A 64 -7.98 -11.08 12.75
CA GLY A 64 -8.01 -11.09 11.29
C GLY A 64 -7.90 -9.70 10.64
N VAL A 65 -7.58 -8.67 11.44
CA VAL A 65 -7.39 -7.28 11.00
C VAL A 65 -5.91 -6.97 10.78
N LEU A 66 -5.65 -6.04 9.87
CA LEU A 66 -4.31 -5.47 9.72
C LEU A 66 -3.97 -4.64 10.95
N ARG A 67 -2.70 -4.66 11.38
CA ARG A 67 -2.18 -3.67 12.33
C ARG A 67 -2.06 -2.30 11.64
N LEU A 68 -1.72 -1.27 12.41
CA LEU A 68 -1.33 0.00 11.83
C LEU A 68 -0.08 -0.19 10.96
N LEU A 69 -0.13 0.36 9.75
CA LEU A 69 0.86 0.18 8.70
C LEU A 69 1.58 1.50 8.45
N THR A 70 2.89 1.45 8.39
CA THR A 70 3.71 2.59 7.96
C THR A 70 3.54 2.87 6.47
N GLU A 71 3.97 4.05 6.01
CA GLU A 71 3.91 4.42 4.59
C GLU A 71 4.55 3.40 3.65
N THR A 72 5.73 2.90 4.03
CA THR A 72 6.43 1.88 3.25
C THR A 72 5.64 0.58 3.16
N GLU A 73 5.00 0.16 4.25
CA GLU A 73 4.27 -1.11 4.32
C GLU A 73 2.99 -1.07 3.49
N TRP A 74 2.17 -0.03 3.64
CA TRP A 74 0.93 0.06 2.86
C TRP A 74 1.19 0.32 1.38
N ARG A 75 2.26 1.06 1.02
CA ARG A 75 2.70 1.18 -0.38
C ARG A 75 3.18 -0.15 -0.94
N GLY A 76 3.83 -0.99 -0.11
CA GLY A 76 4.26 -2.33 -0.48
C GLY A 76 3.11 -3.29 -0.82
N ILE A 77 1.92 -3.07 -0.26
CA ILE A 77 0.69 -3.82 -0.60
C ILE A 77 0.17 -3.44 -2.00
N GLY A 78 0.58 -2.29 -2.54
CA GLY A 78 0.10 -1.75 -3.81
C GLY A 78 -0.91 -0.60 -3.66
N ILE A 79 -1.15 -0.12 -2.43
CA ILE A 79 -1.96 1.08 -2.21
C ILE A 79 -1.16 2.29 -2.72
N THR A 80 -1.78 3.08 -3.60
CA THR A 80 -1.16 4.26 -4.22
C THR A 80 -1.98 5.51 -3.93
N GLN A 81 -1.38 6.45 -3.21
CA GLN A 81 -1.94 7.76 -2.93
C GLN A 81 -0.83 8.81 -2.80
N SER A 82 -1.22 10.08 -2.72
CA SER A 82 -0.29 11.20 -2.52
C SER A 82 0.51 11.06 -1.21
N LEU A 83 1.48 11.93 -1.00
CA LEU A 83 2.24 11.98 0.26
C LEU A 83 1.39 12.50 1.42
N GLY A 84 1.78 12.13 2.64
CA GLY A 84 1.23 12.63 3.90
C GLY A 84 0.05 11.83 4.48
N TRP A 85 -0.37 10.74 3.83
CA TRP A 85 -1.42 9.89 4.35
C TRP A 85 -0.90 8.89 5.39
N GLU A 86 -1.57 8.85 6.53
CA GLU A 86 -1.28 7.96 7.66
C GLU A 86 -2.42 6.96 7.84
N HIS A 87 -2.09 5.66 7.93
CA HIS A 87 -3.06 4.64 8.36
C HIS A 87 -3.24 4.79 9.88
N TYR A 88 -4.38 5.35 10.31
CA TYR A 88 -4.53 5.85 11.68
C TYR A 88 -5.40 4.96 12.57
N GLU A 89 -6.32 4.19 11.98
CA GLU A 89 -7.26 3.38 12.74
C GLU A 89 -7.60 2.09 12.00
N VAL A 90 -7.85 1.04 12.76
CA VAL A 90 -8.21 -0.29 12.26
C VAL A 90 -9.71 -0.48 12.37
N HIS A 91 -10.35 -0.86 11.27
CA HIS A 91 -11.78 -1.11 11.24
C HIS A 91 -12.10 -2.61 11.37
N ALA A 92 -12.33 -3.08 12.61
CA ALA A 92 -12.56 -4.50 12.89
C ALA A 92 -13.75 -5.15 12.17
N PRO A 93 -14.92 -4.49 12.00
CA PRO A 93 -16.06 -5.09 11.30
C PRO A 93 -15.76 -5.44 9.83
N GLU A 94 -14.92 -4.64 9.16
CA GLU A 94 -14.52 -4.87 7.77
C GLU A 94 -12.98 -4.80 7.63
N PRO A 95 -12.27 -5.92 7.85
CA PRO A 95 -10.79 -5.97 7.88
C PRO A 95 -10.08 -5.56 6.58
N HIS A 96 -10.85 -5.46 5.50
CA HIS A 96 -10.39 -5.08 4.17
C HIS A 96 -10.53 -3.57 3.91
N VAL A 97 -11.07 -2.81 4.86
CA VAL A 97 -11.19 -1.36 4.82
C VAL A 97 -10.10 -0.75 5.69
N LEU A 98 -9.22 0.05 5.08
CA LEU A 98 -8.14 0.76 5.77
C LEU A 98 -8.49 2.24 5.84
N LEU A 99 -8.33 2.83 7.02
CA LEU A 99 -8.67 4.23 7.30
C LEU A 99 -7.42 5.10 7.26
N PHE A 100 -7.42 6.10 6.38
CA PHE A 100 -6.32 7.04 6.24
C PHE A 100 -6.73 8.44 6.64
N ARG A 101 -5.80 9.17 7.26
CA ARG A 101 -5.91 10.60 7.52
C ARG A 101 -4.65 11.34 7.08
N ARG A 102 -4.77 12.64 6.84
CA ARG A 102 -3.65 13.54 6.51
C ARG A 102 -3.95 14.94 7.08
N PRO A 103 -2.98 15.63 7.70
CA PRO A 103 -3.16 17.02 8.13
C PRO A 103 -3.54 17.92 6.94
N LYS A 104 -4.51 18.83 7.12
CA LYS A 104 -4.95 19.74 6.05
C LYS A 104 -3.85 20.67 5.55
N ASP A 105 -2.96 21.07 6.46
CA ASP A 105 -1.81 21.94 6.23
C ASP A 105 -0.56 21.16 5.79
N TYR A 106 -0.69 19.88 5.43
CA TYR A 106 0.43 19.05 5.01
C TYR A 106 1.19 19.67 3.83
N VAL A 107 2.43 20.05 4.08
CA VAL A 107 3.38 20.49 3.05
C VAL A 107 4.29 19.31 2.72
N ALA A 108 4.22 18.84 1.47
CA ALA A 108 5.13 17.80 1.00
C ALA A 108 6.58 18.31 1.11
N PRO A 109 7.53 17.49 1.62
CA PRO A 109 8.92 17.91 1.70
C PRO A 109 9.43 18.26 0.31
N THR A 110 9.95 19.48 0.15
CA THR A 110 10.58 19.91 -1.09
C THR A 110 11.75 18.97 -1.40
N GLN A 111 11.62 18.17 -2.46
CA GLN A 111 12.76 17.43 -2.98
C GLN A 111 13.86 18.43 -3.33
N PRO A 112 15.10 18.26 -2.85
CA PRO A 112 16.19 19.11 -3.27
C PRO A 112 16.31 18.98 -4.79
N ALA A 113 16.15 20.11 -5.49
CA ALA A 113 16.34 20.15 -6.93
C ALA A 113 17.76 19.66 -7.23
N ASN A 114 17.89 18.45 -7.78
CA ASN A 114 19.15 17.95 -8.31
C ASN A 114 19.56 18.87 -9.45
N ARG A 115 20.28 19.96 -9.13
CA ARG A 115 21.02 20.76 -10.10
C ARG A 115 22.13 19.87 -10.62
N PHE A 116 21.82 19.08 -11.64
CA PHE A 116 22.84 18.54 -12.54
C PHE A 116 23.67 19.73 -13.02
N LYS A 117 24.87 19.88 -12.47
CA LYS A 117 25.87 20.80 -13.00
C LYS A 117 26.26 20.23 -14.36
N ASP A 118 25.70 20.82 -15.42
CA ASP A 118 26.19 20.65 -16.77
C ASP A 118 27.61 21.25 -16.84
N THR A 119 28.61 20.47 -16.44
CA THR A 119 30.01 20.77 -16.72
C THR A 119 30.29 20.40 -18.17
N ARG A 120 29.74 21.18 -19.09
CA ARG A 120 30.13 21.19 -20.50
C ARG A 120 30.54 22.61 -20.86
N ARG A 121 31.83 22.89 -20.72
CA ARG A 121 32.63 23.91 -21.46
C ARG A 121 33.96 24.17 -20.75
N LYS A 122 35.02 23.50 -21.19
CA LYS A 122 36.08 24.08 -22.03
C LYS A 122 37.13 23.02 -22.36
#